data_AF-A0A660XZ59-F1
#
_entry.id   AF-A0A660XZ59-F1
#
_cell.length_a   1.000
_cell.length_b   1.000
_cell.length_c   1.000
_cell.angle_alpha   90.00
_cell.angle_beta   90.00
_cell.angle_gamma   90.00
#
_symmetry.space_group_name_H-M   'P 1'
#
loop_
_entity.id
_entity.type
_entity.pdbx_description
1 polymer ?
#
loop_
_entity_poly.entity_id
_entity_poly.type
_entity_poly.pdbx_seq_one_letter_code
_entity_poly.pdbx_strand_id
1 'polypeptide(L)'
;MGVVQRIEGGREADALRRILEPYGELGRNIAELGIGTNERALITGVVLEDEKALGTVHVALGDNASMGGKVKVPVHLDGVLRWPTLEVDGEVVVEDGMLKI
;
A
#
# COMPACT_ATOMS: atom_id res chain seq x y z
N MET A 1 12.41 5.43 -11.23
CA MET A 1 12.44 5.23 -9.76
C MET A 1 11.00 5.21 -9.27
N GLY A 2 10.66 4.35 -8.31
CA GLY A 2 9.31 4.24 -7.75
C GLY A 2 9.05 5.35 -6.73
N VAL A 3 8.73 6.56 -7.19
CA VAL A 3 8.40 7.71 -6.34
C VAL A 3 7.10 8.33 -6.82
N VAL A 4 6.17 8.53 -5.89
CA VAL A 4 4.88 9.18 -6.17
C VAL A 4 5.10 10.63 -6.61
N GLN A 5 4.71 10.94 -7.84
CA GLN A 5 4.84 12.29 -8.42
C GLN A 5 3.64 13.18 -8.13
N ARG A 6 2.45 12.59 -8.01
CA ARG A 6 1.18 13.30 -7.79
C ARG A 6 0.30 12.53 -6.85
N ILE A 7 -0.35 13.26 -5.95
CA ILE A 7 -1.40 12.78 -5.08
C ILE A 7 -2.55 13.74 -5.37
N GLU A 8 -3.65 13.25 -5.92
CA GLU A 8 -4.77 14.04 -6.42
C GLU A 8 -6.08 13.56 -5.75
N GLY A 9 -7.07 14.43 -5.64
CA GLY A 9 -8.35 14.14 -4.96
C GLY A 9 -8.80 15.27 -4.03
N GLY A 10 -9.78 14.97 -3.18
CA GLY A 10 -10.37 15.91 -2.22
C GLY A 10 -9.58 16.03 -0.91
N ARG A 11 -10.31 16.15 0.20
CA ARG A 11 -9.75 16.39 1.54
C ARG A 11 -8.83 15.28 2.02
N GLU A 12 -9.08 14.05 1.61
CA GLU A 12 -8.28 12.87 1.94
C GLU A 12 -6.91 12.95 1.25
N ALA A 13 -6.86 13.40 0.00
CA ALA A 13 -5.62 13.63 -0.72
C ALA A 13 -4.82 14.80 -0.12
N ASP A 14 -5.48 15.87 0.33
CA ASP A 14 -4.84 16.96 1.11
C ASP A 14 -4.22 16.44 2.40
N ALA A 15 -4.95 15.60 3.15
CA ALA A 15 -4.46 15.01 4.39
C ALA A 15 -3.22 14.14 4.14
N LEU A 16 -3.26 13.29 3.11
CA LEU A 16 -2.12 12.45 2.72
C LEU A 16 -0.90 13.29 2.32
N ARG A 17 -1.09 14.36 1.53
CA ARG A 17 0.02 15.28 1.19
C ARG A 17 0.66 15.88 2.43
N ARG A 18 -0.12 16.31 3.42
CA ARG A 18 0.37 16.89 4.69
C ARG A 18 1.10 15.86 5.54
N ILE A 19 0.64 14.61 5.58
CA ILE A 19 1.34 13.52 6.27
C ILE A 19 2.73 13.31 5.66
N LEU A 20 2.84 13.34 4.33
CA LEU A 20 4.10 13.03 3.63
C LEU A 20 5.06 14.22 3.51
N GLU A 21 4.57 15.46 3.58
CA GLU A 21 5.35 16.68 3.40
C GLU A 21 6.64 16.75 4.24
N PRO A 22 6.65 16.42 5.55
CA PRO A 22 7.85 16.48 6.38
C PRO A 22 8.96 15.52 5.95
N TYR A 23 8.63 14.49 5.17
CA TYR A 23 9.53 13.41 4.76
C TYR A 23 10.07 13.59 3.34
N GLY A 24 9.66 14.65 2.65
CA GLY A 24 10.15 15.02 1.33
C GLY A 24 9.96 13.92 0.28
N GLU A 25 10.95 13.77 -0.61
CA GLU A 25 10.91 12.78 -1.68
C GLU A 25 11.00 11.34 -1.15
N LEU A 26 11.79 11.11 -0.09
CA LEU A 26 11.97 9.76 0.47
C LEU A 26 10.67 9.23 1.08
N GLY A 27 9.84 10.08 1.69
CA GLY A 27 8.52 9.67 2.17
C GLY A 27 7.54 9.29 1.06
N ARG A 28 7.82 9.65 -0.19
CA ARG A 28 7.01 9.32 -1.37
C ARG A 28 7.52 8.11 -2.15
N ASN A 29 8.58 7.46 -1.65
CA ASN A 29 9.09 6.21 -2.21
C ASN A 29 8.03 5.11 -2.12
N ILE A 30 7.85 4.31 -3.17
CA ILE A 30 7.06 3.07 -3.10
C ILE A 30 7.86 2.06 -2.27
N ALA A 31 7.30 1.64 -1.14
CA ALA A 31 8.00 0.87 -0.13
C ALA A 31 7.66 -0.63 -0.17
N GLU A 32 6.39 -0.96 -0.39
CA GLU A 32 5.86 -2.32 -0.32
C GLU A 32 4.70 -2.51 -1.29
N LEU A 33 4.56 -3.73 -1.79
CA LEU A 33 3.35 -4.27 -2.40
C LEU A 33 3.06 -5.59 -1.68
N GLY A 34 1.85 -5.73 -1.14
CA GLY A 34 1.44 -6.96 -0.45
C GLY A 34 0.02 -7.39 -0.82
N ILE A 35 -0.28 -8.67 -0.56
CA ILE A 35 -1.57 -9.30 -0.79
C ILE A 35 -2.04 -9.90 0.53
N GLY A 36 -3.25 -9.57 0.95
CA GLY A 36 -3.91 -10.17 2.09
C GLY A 36 -4.29 -11.62 1.80
N THR A 37 -3.86 -12.54 2.67
CA THR A 37 -4.00 -14.00 2.49
C THR A 37 -4.70 -14.69 3.68
N ASN A 38 -5.11 -13.93 4.69
CA ASN A 38 -5.73 -14.47 5.89
C ASN A 38 -7.26 -14.47 5.77
N GLU A 39 -7.84 -15.66 5.62
CA GLU A 39 -9.29 -15.87 5.52
C GLU A 39 -10.08 -15.47 6.79
N ARG A 40 -9.38 -15.31 7.93
CA ARG A 40 -9.99 -14.95 9.22
C ARG A 40 -9.90 -13.46 9.55
N ALA A 41 -9.10 -12.71 8.81
CA ALA A 41 -8.98 -11.26 9.02
C ALA A 41 -10.16 -10.54 8.34
N LEU A 42 -10.66 -9.49 8.97
CA LEU A 42 -11.79 -8.71 8.49
C LEU A 42 -11.38 -7.27 8.19
N ILE A 43 -12.13 -6.59 7.31
CA ILE A 43 -12.00 -5.14 7.11
C ILE A 43 -12.69 -4.44 8.27
N THR A 44 -11.90 -3.83 9.15
CA THR A 44 -12.35 -3.17 10.38
C THR A 44 -11.99 -1.69 10.43
N GLY A 45 -11.13 -1.21 9.51
CA GLY A 45 -10.54 0.13 9.57
C GLY A 45 -9.26 0.17 10.41
N VAL A 46 -8.80 -0.98 10.93
CA VAL A 46 -7.50 -1.13 11.57
C VAL A 46 -6.53 -1.69 10.55
N VAL A 47 -5.61 -0.83 10.07
CA VAL A 47 -4.71 -1.14 8.95
C VAL A 47 -3.96 -2.47 9.10
N LEU A 48 -3.51 -2.79 10.31
CA LEU A 48 -2.78 -4.03 10.59
C LEU A 48 -3.60 -5.31 10.37
N GLU A 49 -4.93 -5.25 10.51
CA GLU A 49 -5.80 -6.38 10.18
C GLU A 49 -6.24 -6.31 8.72
N ASP A 50 -6.61 -5.11 8.26
CA ASP A 50 -7.13 -4.87 6.90
C ASP A 50 -6.14 -5.30 5.81
N GLU A 51 -4.83 -5.04 5.99
CA GLU A 51 -3.78 -5.46 5.04
C GLU A 51 -3.64 -6.99 4.93
N LYS A 52 -4.11 -7.73 5.95
CA LYS A 52 -4.01 -9.20 6.00
C LYS A 52 -5.26 -9.88 5.46
N ALA A 53 -6.39 -9.17 5.42
CA ALA A 53 -7.68 -9.72 5.01
C ALA A 53 -7.62 -10.33 3.61
N LEU A 54 -8.14 -11.55 3.45
CA LEU A 54 -8.06 -12.29 2.19
C LEU A 54 -8.53 -11.44 0.99
N GLY A 55 -7.68 -11.35 -0.03
CA GLY A 55 -8.00 -10.68 -1.29
C GLY A 55 -7.79 -9.17 -1.29
N THR A 56 -7.38 -8.56 -0.16
CA THR A 56 -6.89 -7.18 -0.19
C THR A 56 -5.52 -7.09 -0.86
N VAL A 57 -5.20 -5.91 -1.35
CA VAL A 57 -3.86 -5.55 -1.80
C VAL A 57 -3.49 -4.25 -1.10
N HIS A 58 -2.24 -4.10 -0.68
CA HIS A 58 -1.76 -2.83 -0.14
C HIS A 58 -0.49 -2.37 -0.83
N VAL A 59 -0.34 -1.05 -0.91
CA VAL A 59 0.88 -0.39 -1.36
C VAL A 59 1.32 0.56 -0.25
N ALA A 60 2.58 0.47 0.16
CA ALA A 60 3.14 1.35 1.18
C ALA A 60 3.99 2.47 0.57
N LEU A 61 4.03 3.62 1.26
CA LEU A 61 4.93 4.72 0.97
C LEU A 61 5.96 4.92 2.09
N GLY A 62 7.21 5.25 1.72
CA GLY A 62 8.27 5.63 2.65
C GLY A 62 9.39 4.60 2.79
N ASP A 63 9.65 4.18 4.03
CA ASP A 63 10.75 3.30 4.43
C ASP A 63 10.56 1.89 3.87
N ASN A 64 11.62 1.35 3.27
CA ASN A 64 11.67 -0.05 2.87
C ASN A 64 12.94 -0.76 3.33
N ALA A 65 13.68 -0.17 4.28
CA ALA A 65 14.96 -0.70 4.73
C ALA A 65 14.81 -2.07 5.40
N SER A 66 13.72 -2.30 6.15
CA SER A 66 13.41 -3.60 6.74
C SER A 66 12.87 -4.63 5.74
N MET A 67 12.45 -4.20 4.55
CA MET A 67 11.91 -5.05 3.48
C MET A 67 12.94 -5.36 2.39
N GLY A 68 14.23 -5.09 2.65
CA GLY A 68 15.34 -5.34 1.71
C GLY A 68 15.61 -4.20 0.72
N GLY A 69 14.91 -3.07 0.85
CA GLY A 69 15.17 -1.86 0.09
C GLY A 69 16.31 -1.01 0.67
N LYS A 70 16.53 0.17 0.08
CA LYS A 70 17.63 1.10 0.42
C LYS A 70 17.15 2.43 0.99
N VAL A 71 15.85 2.70 0.98
CA VAL A 71 15.28 3.97 1.44
C VAL A 71 15.02 3.86 2.93
N LYS A 72 15.64 4.75 3.70
CA LYS A 72 15.47 4.86 5.14
C LYS A 72 14.90 6.23 5.50
N VAL A 73 13.67 6.27 6.01
CA VAL A 73 12.92 7.50 6.32
C VAL A 73 11.93 7.22 7.44
N PRO A 74 11.63 8.14 8.38
CA PRO A 74 10.74 7.86 9.52
C PRO A 74 9.25 7.89 9.15
N VAL A 75 8.85 7.22 8.07
CA VAL A 75 7.46 7.00 7.65
C VAL A 75 7.36 5.70 6.88
N HIS A 76 6.35 4.89 7.19
CA HIS A 76 5.90 3.75 6.39
C HIS A 76 4.37 3.80 6.44
N LEU A 77 3.73 4.04 5.31
CA LEU A 77 2.30 4.34 5.25
C LEU A 77 1.60 3.43 4.26
N ASP A 78 0.80 2.51 4.79
CA ASP A 78 0.02 1.54 4.03
C ASP A 78 -1.29 2.11 3.51
N GLY A 79 -1.51 1.97 2.19
CA GLY A 79 -2.81 2.17 1.56
C GLY A 79 -3.41 0.83 1.16
N VAL A 80 -4.52 0.44 1.80
CA VAL A 80 -5.19 -0.84 1.55
C VAL A 80 -6.31 -0.66 0.51
N LEU A 81 -6.31 -1.53 -0.50
CA LEU A 81 -7.34 -1.65 -1.53
C LEU A 81 -8.23 -2.85 -1.22
N ARG A 82 -9.54 -2.61 -1.07
CA ARG A 82 -10.51 -3.64 -0.66
C ARG A 82 -10.95 -4.59 -1.78
N TRP A 83 -11.12 -4.07 -2.99
CA TRP A 83 -11.56 -4.85 -4.16
C TRP A 83 -10.62 -4.60 -5.36
N PRO A 84 -9.32 -4.91 -5.23
CA PRO A 84 -8.36 -4.69 -6.30
C PRO A 84 -8.45 -5.80 -7.35
N THR A 85 -7.99 -5.48 -8.55
CA THR A 85 -7.48 -6.48 -9.49
C THR A 85 -5.97 -6.28 -9.58
N LEU A 86 -5.21 -7.34 -9.33
CA LEU A 86 -3.75 -7.35 -9.34
C LEU A 86 -3.26 -8.38 -10.36
N GLU A 87 -2.46 -7.90 -11.30
CA GLU A 87 -1.75 -8.70 -12.29
C GLU A 87 -0.25 -8.66 -11.99
N VAL A 88 0.41 -9.81 -12.03
CA VAL A 88 1.86 -9.95 -11.86
C VAL A 88 2.39 -10.75 -13.05
N ASP A 89 3.31 -10.16 -13.80
CA ASP A 89 3.96 -10.78 -14.98
C ASP A 89 2.98 -11.33 -16.03
N GLY A 90 1.81 -10.70 -16.19
CA GLY A 90 0.77 -11.12 -17.14
C GLY A 90 -0.31 -12.05 -16.56
N GLU A 91 -0.17 -12.48 -15.31
CA GLU A 91 -1.10 -13.40 -14.65
C GLU A 91 -1.94 -12.65 -13.59
N VAL A 92 -3.26 -12.84 -13.64
CA VAL A 92 -4.19 -12.25 -12.66
C VAL A 92 -4.14 -13.07 -11.37
N VAL A 93 -3.57 -12.48 -10.32
CA VAL A 93 -3.43 -13.12 -8.99
C VAL A 93 -4.58 -12.77 -8.04
N VAL A 94 -5.16 -11.58 -8.20
CA VAL A 94 -6.38 -11.13 -7.50
C VAL A 94 -7.29 -10.47 -8.53
N GLU A 95 -8.58 -10.80 -8.52
CA GLU A 95 -9.60 -10.21 -9.40
C GLU A 95 -10.78 -9.75 -8.56
N ASP A 96 -11.09 -8.44 -8.57
CA ASP A 96 -12.17 -7.83 -7.79
C ASP A 96 -12.16 -8.23 -6.30
N GLY A 97 -10.96 -8.36 -5.70
CA GLY A 97 -10.77 -8.81 -4.33
C GLY A 97 -10.89 -10.32 -4.11
N MET A 98 -10.93 -11.13 -5.17
CA MET A 98 -10.88 -12.59 -5.09
C MET A 98 -9.48 -13.09 -5.45
N LEU A 99 -8.81 -13.76 -4.51
CA LEU A 99 -7.53 -14.41 -4.73
C LEU A 99 -7.68 -15.60 -5.72
N LYS A 100 -6.80 -15.71 -6.72
CA LYS A 100 -6.91 -16.66 -7.85
C LYS A 100 -5.84 -17.75 -7.90
N ILE A 101 -4.99 -17.83 -6.88
CA ILE A 101 -3.90 -18.82 -6.75
C ILE A 101 -4.37 -20.14 -6.12
#